data_AF-A0A0Q7L4U4-F1
#
_entry.id   AF-A0A0Q7L4U4-F1
#
_cell.length_a   1.000
_cell.length_b   1.000
_cell.length_c   1.000
_cell.angle_alpha   90.00
_cell.angle_beta   90.00
_cell.angle_gamma   90.00
#
_symmetry.space_group_name_H-M   'P 1'
#
loop_
_entity.id
_entity.type
_entity.pdbx_description
1 polymer ?
#
loop_
_entity_poly.entity_id
_entity_poly.type
_entity_poly.pdbx_seq_one_letter_code
_entity_poly.pdbx_strand_id
1 'polypeptide(L)'
;MYGISARPWGFEVSLVRNGVRYTRLFGHASYGGPQQALRRAQAWRDTIVKEHPPIARRERAQTLRSNNKTGAPGVSPRLSAQGKPVAWLAKTYLGHEEVLRTEFELTDWGHAARAQAIGERQRQLARMVGLARLHPAEEAIRKRAPVDEAALPRKRSKSEIVRRNNTSGVSGVQFKTPRAGHPGYWVAITYTAGKGSVSKSFSVRTLGYDTARDMAIAEREKQLRAKSA
;
A
#
# COMPACT_ATOMS: atom_id res chain seq x y z
N MET A 1 -3.65 -2.18 11.64
CA MET A 1 -4.66 -2.65 10.64
C MET A 1 -3.89 -3.38 9.54
N TYR A 2 -4.45 -4.40 8.87
CA TYR A 2 -3.70 -5.09 7.81
C TYR A 2 -3.19 -4.09 6.75
N GLY A 3 -1.88 -4.12 6.49
CA GLY A 3 -1.20 -3.24 5.55
C GLY A 3 -1.10 -1.76 5.93
N ILE A 4 -1.64 -1.32 7.09
CA ILE A 4 -1.65 0.10 7.51
C ILE A 4 -1.12 0.24 8.95
N SER A 5 -0.09 1.06 9.07
CA SER A 5 0.55 1.44 10.33
C SER A 5 0.21 2.89 10.68
N ALA A 6 -0.26 3.12 11.91
CA ALA A 6 -0.49 4.46 12.43
C ALA A 6 0.84 5.10 12.87
N ARG A 7 0.99 6.40 12.62
CA ARG A 7 2.16 7.21 12.97
C ARG A 7 1.70 8.52 13.61
N PRO A 8 2.53 9.21 14.42
CA PRO A 8 2.14 10.49 15.01
C PRO A 8 1.70 11.55 13.99
N TRP A 9 2.28 11.51 12.79
CA TRP A 9 2.02 12.46 11.71
C TRP A 9 0.92 12.00 10.72
N GLY A 10 0.46 10.75 10.79
CA GLY A 10 -0.36 10.17 9.72
C GLY A 10 -0.46 8.65 9.73
N PHE A 11 -0.62 8.09 8.52
CA PHE A 11 -0.66 6.66 8.27
C PHE A 11 0.35 6.28 7.20
N GLU A 12 0.92 5.09 7.34
CA GLU A 12 1.79 4.47 6.36
C GLU A 12 1.11 3.19 5.89
N VAL A 13 0.93 3.06 4.57
CA VAL A 13 0.47 1.82 3.97
C VAL A 13 1.69 1.11 3.39
N SER A 14 1.89 -0.15 3.76
CA SER A 14 3.01 -0.98 3.30
C SER A 14 2.54 -2.42 3.09
N LEU A 15 2.60 -2.88 1.85
CA LEU A 15 2.20 -4.22 1.42
C LEU A 15 3.28 -4.84 0.56
N VAL A 16 3.51 -6.14 0.70
CA VAL A 16 4.40 -6.91 -0.18
C VAL A 16 3.56 -7.91 -0.96
N ARG A 17 3.71 -7.94 -2.28
CA ARG A 17 3.02 -8.84 -3.20
C ARG A 17 3.99 -9.33 -4.26
N ASN A 18 4.15 -10.66 -4.35
CA ASN A 18 5.01 -11.31 -5.33
C ASN A 18 6.43 -10.71 -5.40
N GLY A 19 7.00 -10.36 -4.25
CA GLY A 19 8.32 -9.74 -4.14
C GLY A 19 8.35 -8.21 -4.30
N VAL A 20 7.27 -7.59 -4.78
CA VAL A 20 7.17 -6.13 -4.96
C VAL A 20 6.59 -5.48 -3.71
N ARG A 21 7.23 -4.42 -3.22
CA ARG A 21 6.77 -3.61 -2.09
C ARG A 21 6.00 -2.39 -2.57
N TYR A 22 4.74 -2.29 -2.17
CA TYR A 22 3.88 -1.13 -2.38
C TYR A 22 3.85 -0.32 -1.08
N THR A 23 4.40 0.90 -1.11
CA THR A 23 4.41 1.79 0.05
C THR A 23 3.92 3.19 -0.29
N ARG A 24 3.12 3.78 0.60
CA ARG A 24 2.64 5.18 0.47
C ARG A 24 2.30 5.77 1.83
N LEU A 25 2.63 7.06 2.00
CA LEU A 25 2.41 7.81 3.23
C LEU A 25 1.21 8.75 3.11
N PHE A 26 0.41 8.84 4.18
CA PHE A 26 -0.81 9.63 4.27
C PHE A 26 -0.79 10.50 5.53
N GLY A 27 -0.26 11.72 5.40
CA GLY A 27 -0.14 12.65 6.52
C GLY A 27 -1.46 13.35 6.89
N HIS A 28 -1.72 13.53 8.19
CA HIS A 28 -2.92 14.23 8.69
C HIS A 28 -3.08 15.61 8.05
N ALA A 29 -2.01 16.40 8.05
CA ALA A 29 -2.02 17.75 7.50
C ALA A 29 -2.27 17.78 5.99
N SER A 30 -1.80 16.76 5.25
CA SER A 30 -1.98 16.66 3.80
C SER A 30 -3.41 16.36 3.39
N TYR A 31 -4.21 15.72 4.25
CA TYR A 31 -5.59 15.35 3.94
C TYR A 31 -6.59 16.03 4.88
N GLY A 32 -6.21 17.09 5.59
CA GLY A 32 -7.14 17.87 6.42
C GLY A 32 -7.59 17.18 7.71
N GLY A 33 -6.89 16.14 8.17
CA GLY A 33 -7.12 15.52 9.47
C GLY A 33 -6.90 14.01 9.48
N PRO A 34 -6.91 13.38 10.67
CA PRO A 34 -6.70 11.95 10.83
C PRO A 34 -7.76 11.10 10.13
N GLN A 35 -9.03 11.47 10.21
CA GLN A 35 -10.12 10.69 9.62
C GLN A 35 -10.03 10.63 8.09
N GLN A 36 -9.73 11.76 7.43
CA GLN A 36 -9.58 11.83 5.98
C GLN A 36 -8.30 11.13 5.51
N ALA A 37 -7.20 11.28 6.25
CA ALA A 37 -5.95 10.56 5.96
C ALA A 37 -6.12 9.04 6.06
N LEU A 38 -6.86 8.55 7.08
CA LEU A 38 -7.16 7.13 7.23
C LEU A 38 -8.02 6.60 6.08
N ARG A 39 -9.09 7.34 5.69
CA ARG A 39 -9.93 6.96 4.55
C ARG A 39 -9.13 6.83 3.25
N ARG A 40 -8.22 7.77 2.98
CA ARG A 40 -7.30 7.72 1.85
C ARG A 40 -6.33 6.54 1.92
N ALA A 41 -5.78 6.27 3.09
CA ALA A 41 -4.89 5.12 3.30
C ALA A 41 -5.64 3.78 3.07
N GLN A 42 -6.86 3.67 3.58
CA GLN A 42 -7.71 2.49 3.38
C GLN A 42 -8.11 2.29 1.93
N ALA A 43 -8.56 3.35 1.25
CA ALA A 43 -8.94 3.27 -0.16
C ALA A 43 -7.75 2.80 -1.01
N TRP A 44 -6.59 3.44 -0.86
CA TRP A 44 -5.39 3.05 -1.61
C TRP A 44 -4.94 1.62 -1.29
N ARG A 45 -4.96 1.20 -0.01
CA ARG A 45 -4.68 -0.18 0.37
C ARG A 45 -5.65 -1.16 -0.32
N ASP A 46 -6.93 -0.86 -0.29
CA ASP A 46 -7.98 -1.73 -0.82
C ASP A 46 -7.83 -1.89 -2.34
N THR A 47 -7.45 -0.82 -3.05
CA THR A 47 -7.04 -0.83 -4.46
C THR A 47 -5.87 -1.79 -4.68
N ILE A 48 -4.75 -1.63 -3.96
CA ILE A 48 -3.57 -2.50 -4.08
C ILE A 48 -3.91 -3.97 -3.80
N VAL A 49 -4.72 -4.26 -2.77
CA VAL A 49 -5.12 -5.64 -2.42
C VAL A 49 -5.93 -6.29 -3.54
N LYS A 50 -6.77 -5.53 -4.24
CA LYS A 50 -7.61 -6.03 -5.34
C LYS A 50 -6.82 -6.18 -6.63
N GLU A 51 -6.02 -5.19 -7.00
CA GLU A 51 -5.22 -5.17 -8.24
C GLU A 51 -4.05 -6.16 -8.19
N HIS A 52 -3.47 -6.39 -7.01
CA HIS A 52 -2.29 -7.25 -6.84
C HIS A 52 -2.59 -8.42 -5.90
N PRO A 53 -3.38 -9.41 -6.34
CA PRO A 53 -3.64 -10.60 -5.53
C PRO A 53 -2.37 -11.43 -5.31
N PRO A 54 -2.26 -12.13 -4.16
CA PRO A 54 -1.31 -13.22 -4.03
C PRO A 54 -1.50 -14.24 -5.16
N ILE A 55 -0.44 -14.95 -5.55
CA ILE A 55 -0.54 -16.02 -6.56
C ILE A 55 -1.64 -17.03 -6.21
N ALA A 56 -2.28 -17.58 -7.24
CA ALA A 56 -3.28 -18.62 -7.03
C ALA A 56 -2.65 -19.82 -6.32
N ARG A 57 -3.42 -20.51 -5.46
CA ARG A 57 -2.93 -21.74 -4.83
C ARG A 57 -2.48 -22.73 -5.89
N ARG A 58 -3.25 -22.86 -6.97
CA ARG A 58 -3.01 -23.82 -8.07
C ARG A 58 -1.69 -23.54 -8.74
N GLU A 59 -1.43 -22.29 -9.07
CA GLU A 59 -0.16 -21.85 -9.66
C GLU A 59 1.02 -22.16 -8.73
N ARG A 60 0.93 -21.81 -7.44
CA ARG A 60 1.96 -22.12 -6.44
C ARG A 60 2.24 -23.62 -6.33
N ALA A 61 1.22 -24.46 -6.43
CA ALA A 61 1.36 -25.90 -6.35
C ALA A 61 1.93 -26.55 -7.62
N GLN A 62 1.91 -25.83 -8.74
CA GLN A 62 2.53 -26.22 -10.01
C GLN A 62 3.96 -25.70 -10.15
N THR A 63 4.40 -24.77 -9.30
CA THR A 63 5.78 -24.28 -9.32
C THR A 63 6.76 -25.41 -9.02
N LEU A 64 7.71 -25.64 -9.92
CA LEU A 64 8.81 -26.57 -9.72
C LEU A 64 9.76 -26.03 -8.65
N ARG A 65 10.05 -26.84 -7.64
CA ARG A 65 11.02 -26.49 -6.59
C ARG A 65 12.40 -27.01 -6.97
N SER A 66 13.44 -26.34 -6.51
CA SER A 66 14.84 -26.74 -6.74
C SER A 66 15.16 -28.17 -6.28
N ASN A 67 14.44 -28.68 -5.28
CA ASN A 67 14.61 -30.03 -4.76
C ASN A 67 13.70 -31.08 -5.44
N ASN A 68 12.93 -30.71 -6.46
CA ASN A 68 12.09 -31.66 -7.20
C ASN A 68 12.96 -32.43 -8.21
N LYS A 69 13.15 -33.73 -7.96
CA LYS A 69 13.92 -34.63 -8.83
C LYS A 69 13.07 -35.37 -9.87
N THR A 70 11.75 -35.22 -9.84
CA THR A 70 10.81 -35.98 -10.69
C THR A 70 10.33 -35.22 -11.92
N GLY A 71 10.59 -33.91 -11.99
CA GLY A 71 10.10 -33.00 -13.01
C GLY A 71 8.61 -32.67 -12.91
N ALA A 72 7.90 -33.27 -11.94
CA ALA A 72 6.45 -33.14 -11.78
C ALA A 72 6.10 -32.77 -10.31
N PRO A 73 5.75 -31.51 -10.02
CA PRO A 73 5.37 -31.06 -8.67
C PRO A 73 4.17 -31.81 -8.10
N GLY A 74 4.35 -32.40 -6.92
CA GLY A 74 3.32 -33.20 -6.24
C GLY A 74 3.19 -34.63 -6.75
N VAL A 75 4.10 -35.08 -7.62
CA VAL A 75 4.21 -36.47 -8.05
C VAL A 75 5.55 -37.05 -7.60
N SER A 76 5.51 -38.14 -6.84
CA SER A 76 6.70 -38.78 -6.27
C SER A 76 6.64 -40.31 -6.38
N PRO A 77 7.77 -40.99 -6.63
CA PRO A 77 7.81 -42.44 -6.54
C PRO A 77 7.70 -42.87 -5.07
N ARG A 78 6.90 -43.90 -4.80
CA ARG A 78 7.00 -44.69 -3.57
C ARG A 78 8.09 -45.72 -3.78
N LEU A 79 9.06 -45.78 -2.88
CA LEU A 79 10.20 -46.68 -2.96
C LEU A 79 9.97 -47.90 -2.06
N SER A 80 10.50 -49.06 -2.47
CA SER A 80 10.60 -50.24 -1.61
C SER A 80 11.67 -50.03 -0.54
N ALA A 81 11.78 -50.98 0.39
CA ALA A 81 12.88 -51.03 1.38
C ALA A 81 14.28 -51.04 0.71
N GLN A 82 14.38 -51.51 -0.54
CA GLN A 82 15.62 -51.56 -1.32
C GLN A 82 15.84 -50.29 -2.17
N GLY A 83 15.00 -49.26 -2.02
CA GLY A 83 15.13 -48.00 -2.76
C GLY A 83 14.64 -48.02 -4.21
N LYS A 84 14.01 -49.12 -4.66
CA LYS A 84 13.45 -49.24 -6.02
C LYS A 84 12.04 -48.67 -6.06
N PRO A 85 11.65 -47.91 -7.12
CA PRO A 85 10.26 -47.48 -7.27
C PRO A 85 9.31 -48.69 -7.33
N VAL A 86 8.22 -48.65 -6.56
CA VAL A 86 7.14 -49.66 -6.56
C VAL A 86 5.78 -49.07 -6.94
N ALA A 87 5.60 -47.77 -6.79
CA ALA A 87 4.40 -47.07 -7.22
C ALA A 87 4.70 -45.60 -7.52
N TRP A 88 3.78 -44.92 -8.21
CA TRP A 88 3.76 -43.47 -8.37
C TRP A 88 2.61 -42.87 -7.59
N LEU A 89 2.92 -41.84 -6.79
CA LEU A 89 1.97 -41.15 -5.92
C LEU A 89 1.67 -39.75 -6.46
N ALA A 90 0.39 -39.42 -6.61
CA ALA A 90 -0.11 -38.06 -6.82
C ALA A 90 -0.66 -37.49 -5.50
N LYS A 91 -0.12 -36.36 -5.04
CA LYS A 91 -0.51 -35.72 -3.77
C LYS A 91 -0.78 -34.23 -3.91
N THR A 92 -1.91 -33.76 -3.39
CA THR A 92 -2.35 -32.35 -3.41
C THR A 92 -2.93 -31.92 -2.07
N TYR A 93 -2.53 -30.75 -1.58
CA TYR A 93 -3.08 -30.15 -0.36
C TYR A 93 -4.15 -29.10 -0.71
N LEU A 94 -5.42 -29.45 -0.54
CA LEU A 94 -6.57 -28.57 -0.80
C LEU A 94 -6.90 -27.65 0.38
N GLY A 95 -6.47 -27.99 1.59
CA GLY A 95 -6.64 -27.16 2.79
C GLY A 95 -5.64 -27.52 3.88
N HIS A 96 -5.87 -27.01 5.09
CA HIS A 96 -5.10 -27.44 6.27
C HIS A 96 -5.31 -28.93 6.56
N GLU A 97 -6.51 -29.45 6.31
CA GLU A 97 -6.91 -30.83 6.65
C GLU A 97 -7.32 -31.67 5.42
N GLU A 98 -7.61 -31.03 4.28
CA GLU A 98 -8.01 -31.74 3.06
C GLU A 98 -6.79 -32.02 2.18
N VAL A 99 -6.44 -33.31 2.06
CA VAL A 99 -5.35 -33.80 1.21
C VAL A 99 -5.89 -34.85 0.26
N LEU A 100 -5.68 -34.64 -1.05
CA LEU A 100 -5.93 -35.66 -2.06
C LEU A 100 -4.66 -36.48 -2.27
N ARG A 101 -4.81 -37.81 -2.21
CA ARG A 101 -3.72 -38.78 -2.38
C ARG A 101 -4.24 -39.93 -3.21
N THR A 102 -3.53 -40.27 -4.28
CA THR A 102 -3.85 -41.43 -5.13
C THR A 102 -2.56 -42.09 -5.58
N GLU A 103 -2.48 -43.40 -5.46
CA GLU A 103 -1.31 -44.20 -5.82
C GLU A 103 -1.60 -45.09 -7.02
N PHE A 104 -0.57 -45.30 -7.83
CA PHE A 104 -0.60 -46.15 -9.01
C PHE A 104 0.57 -47.13 -8.90
N GLU A 105 0.28 -48.38 -8.56
CA GLU A 105 1.30 -49.42 -8.39
C GLU A 105 1.93 -49.80 -9.73
N LEU A 106 3.24 -50.06 -9.73
CA LEU A 106 3.95 -50.50 -10.93
C LEU A 106 3.56 -51.92 -11.35
N THR A 107 3.09 -52.74 -10.42
CA THR A 107 2.54 -54.07 -10.68
C THR A 107 1.31 -54.01 -11.59
N ASP A 108 0.42 -53.06 -11.37
CA ASP A 108 -0.83 -52.95 -12.12
C ASP A 108 -0.67 -52.10 -13.39
N TRP A 109 0.11 -51.01 -13.31
CA TRP A 109 0.17 -49.98 -14.35
C TRP A 109 1.49 -49.96 -15.14
N GLY A 110 2.53 -50.69 -14.69
CA GLY A 110 3.84 -50.72 -15.34
C GLY A 110 4.41 -49.33 -15.62
N HIS A 111 4.94 -49.13 -16.83
CA HIS A 111 5.48 -47.83 -17.26
C HIS A 111 4.43 -46.70 -17.31
N ALA A 112 3.14 -47.03 -17.41
CA ALA A 112 2.07 -46.03 -17.45
C ALA A 112 1.78 -45.40 -16.07
N ALA A 113 2.21 -46.02 -14.97
CA ALA A 113 1.94 -45.56 -13.60
C ALA A 113 2.31 -44.08 -13.38
N ARG A 114 3.46 -43.63 -13.92
CA ARG A 114 3.90 -42.23 -13.82
C ARG A 114 2.96 -41.29 -14.56
N ALA A 115 2.55 -41.65 -15.78
CA ALA A 115 1.66 -40.84 -16.59
C ALA A 115 0.28 -40.72 -15.93
N GLN A 116 -0.22 -41.81 -15.34
CA GLN A 116 -1.48 -41.81 -14.58
C GLN A 116 -1.40 -40.93 -13.33
N ALA A 117 -0.30 -41.00 -12.58
CA ALA A 117 -0.09 -40.11 -11.44
C ALA A 117 -0.04 -38.63 -11.85
N ILE A 118 0.55 -38.31 -13.01
CA ILE A 118 0.53 -36.94 -13.57
C ILE A 118 -0.88 -36.52 -13.96
N GLY A 119 -1.65 -37.38 -14.64
CA GLY A 119 -3.04 -37.11 -15.01
C GLY A 119 -3.93 -36.89 -13.80
N GLU A 120 -3.81 -37.75 -12.78
CA GLU A 120 -4.53 -37.62 -11.53
C GLU A 120 -4.14 -36.36 -10.77
N ARG A 121 -2.85 -36.00 -10.75
CA ARG A 121 -2.38 -34.73 -10.21
C ARG A 121 -3.07 -33.53 -10.88
N GLN A 122 -3.30 -33.55 -12.19
CA GLN A 122 -4.05 -32.49 -12.87
C GLN A 122 -5.52 -32.42 -12.42
N ARG A 123 -6.18 -33.57 -12.22
CA ARG A 123 -7.55 -33.62 -11.66
C ARG A 123 -7.61 -33.07 -10.25
N GLN A 124 -6.65 -33.44 -9.40
CA GLN A 124 -6.56 -32.92 -8.03
C GLN A 124 -6.29 -31.40 -8.02
N LEU A 125 -5.44 -30.88 -8.91
CA LEU A 125 -5.17 -29.45 -9.05
C LEU A 125 -6.40 -28.66 -9.55
N ALA A 126 -7.25 -29.26 -10.39
CA ALA A 126 -8.48 -28.63 -10.85
C ALA A 126 -9.47 -28.34 -9.71
N ARG A 127 -9.44 -29.16 -8.65
CA ARG A 127 -10.22 -28.91 -7.42
C ARG A 127 -9.67 -27.78 -6.56
N MET A 128 -8.46 -27.30 -6.81
CA MET A 128 -7.84 -26.31 -5.94
C MET A 128 -8.23 -24.89 -6.33
N VAL A 129 -8.94 -24.23 -5.41
CA VAL A 129 -9.47 -22.87 -5.58
C VAL A 129 -8.81 -21.88 -4.61
N GLY A 130 -8.89 -20.60 -4.95
CA GLY A 130 -8.48 -19.50 -4.07
C GLY A 130 -7.01 -19.10 -4.15
N LEU A 131 -6.65 -18.15 -3.28
CA LEU A 131 -5.36 -17.46 -3.27
C LEU A 131 -4.42 -18.06 -2.23
N ALA A 132 -3.13 -18.11 -2.54
CA ALA A 132 -2.14 -18.65 -1.63
C ALA A 132 -1.84 -17.66 -0.49
N ARG A 133 -1.78 -18.17 0.75
CA ARG A 133 -1.37 -17.41 1.95
C ARG A 133 -2.16 -16.09 2.12
N LEU A 134 -3.46 -16.13 1.89
CA LEU A 134 -4.33 -14.98 2.09
C LEU A 134 -4.43 -14.65 3.58
N HIS A 135 -4.20 -13.38 3.95
CA HIS A 135 -4.42 -12.95 5.33
C HIS A 135 -5.94 -12.82 5.60
N PRO A 136 -6.48 -13.24 6.76
CA PRO A 136 -7.92 -13.23 7.03
C PRO A 136 -8.60 -11.87 6.77
N ALA A 137 -7.94 -10.78 7.16
CA ALA A 137 -8.44 -9.42 6.92
C ALA A 137 -8.58 -9.05 5.42
N GLU A 138 -7.87 -9.72 4.51
CA GLU A 138 -7.97 -9.44 3.07
C GLU A 138 -9.28 -9.93 2.47
N GLU A 139 -9.88 -10.98 3.01
CA GLU A 139 -11.17 -11.47 2.52
C GLU A 139 -12.24 -10.39 2.64
N ALA A 140 -12.30 -9.74 3.80
CA ALA A 140 -13.21 -8.62 4.05
C ALA A 140 -12.91 -7.43 3.13
N ILE A 141 -11.64 -7.12 2.88
CA ILE A 141 -11.21 -6.04 1.98
C ILE A 141 -11.64 -6.31 0.53
N ARG A 142 -11.49 -7.55 0.06
CA ARG A 142 -11.87 -7.97 -1.29
C ARG A 142 -13.39 -7.92 -1.50
N LYS A 143 -14.17 -8.37 -0.52
CA LYS A 143 -15.64 -8.36 -0.56
C LYS A 143 -16.24 -6.95 -0.45
N ARG A 144 -15.51 -6.00 0.13
CA ARG A 144 -15.95 -4.62 0.27
C ARG A 144 -16.08 -3.94 -1.10
N ALA A 145 -17.12 -3.14 -1.30
CA ALA A 145 -17.26 -2.29 -2.47
C ALA A 145 -16.03 -1.36 -2.63
N PRO A 146 -15.55 -1.11 -3.86
CA PRO A 146 -14.47 -0.16 -4.07
C PRO A 146 -14.91 1.23 -3.59
N VAL A 147 -14.03 1.88 -2.83
CA VAL A 147 -14.21 3.29 -2.50
C VAL A 147 -13.73 4.09 -3.69
N ASP A 148 -14.58 4.97 -4.23
CA ASP A 148 -14.14 5.89 -5.27
C ASP A 148 -13.09 6.87 -4.69
N GLU A 149 -11.84 6.67 -5.09
CA GLU A 149 -10.73 7.54 -4.69
C GLU A 149 -10.90 8.96 -5.24
N ALA A 150 -11.63 9.17 -6.33
CA ALA A 150 -11.88 10.49 -6.88
C ALA A 150 -12.83 11.31 -5.99
N ALA A 151 -13.80 10.65 -5.35
CA ALA A 151 -14.74 11.27 -4.42
C ALA A 151 -14.09 11.70 -3.08
N LEU A 152 -12.92 11.17 -2.74
CA LEU A 152 -12.22 11.56 -1.51
C LEU A 152 -11.56 12.94 -1.67
N PRO A 153 -11.40 13.73 -0.59
CA PRO A 153 -10.71 15.01 -0.65
C PRO A 153 -9.29 14.87 -1.22
N ARG A 154 -8.91 15.80 -2.11
CA ARG A 154 -7.58 15.80 -2.72
C ARG A 154 -6.49 16.07 -1.69
N LYS A 155 -5.27 15.65 -2.01
CA LYS A 155 -4.09 16.01 -1.23
C LYS A 155 -3.89 17.53 -1.27
N ARG A 156 -3.81 18.15 -0.10
CA ARG A 156 -3.45 19.57 0.07
C ARG A 156 -1.99 19.78 -0.32
N SER A 157 -1.75 20.85 -1.07
CA SER A 157 -0.41 21.32 -1.39
C SER A 157 0.29 21.87 -0.14
N LYS A 158 1.63 21.97 -0.18
CA LYS A 158 2.40 22.58 0.93
C LYS A 158 1.94 24.02 1.25
N SER A 159 1.43 24.74 0.25
CA SER A 159 0.94 26.11 0.37
C SER A 159 -0.44 26.23 1.05
N GLU A 160 -1.20 25.14 1.14
CA GLU A 160 -2.51 25.06 1.82
C GLU A 160 -2.39 24.51 3.25
N ILE A 161 -1.23 23.94 3.60
CA ILE A 161 -1.00 23.30 4.90
C ILE A 161 -0.51 24.35 5.89
N VAL A 162 -1.36 24.68 6.87
CA VAL A 162 -0.99 25.51 8.02
C VAL A 162 -0.16 24.67 9.00
N ARG A 163 1.00 25.16 9.39
CA ARG A 163 1.88 24.47 10.35
C ARG A 163 1.38 24.70 11.78
N ARG A 164 1.65 23.75 12.69
CA ARG A 164 1.22 23.84 14.11
C ARG A 164 1.72 25.07 14.86
N ASN A 165 2.84 25.66 14.42
CA ASN A 165 3.47 26.83 15.04
C ASN A 165 3.14 28.13 14.31
N ASN A 166 2.22 28.08 13.34
CA ASN A 166 1.74 29.25 12.64
C ASN A 166 0.63 29.92 13.45
N THR A 167 0.85 31.17 13.83
CA THR A 167 -0.08 31.98 14.64
C THR A 167 -1.00 32.86 13.79
N SER A 168 -0.80 32.92 12.47
CA SER A 168 -1.65 33.69 11.55
C SER A 168 -2.90 32.93 11.07
N GLY A 169 -2.94 31.62 11.24
CA GLY A 169 -3.97 30.76 10.63
C GLY A 169 -3.80 30.56 9.11
N VAL A 170 -2.88 31.27 8.45
CA VAL A 170 -2.68 31.21 7.00
C VAL A 170 -1.30 30.67 6.66
N SER A 171 -1.25 29.60 5.86
CA SER A 171 0.01 29.01 5.41
C SER A 171 0.80 30.00 4.54
N GLY A 172 2.07 30.20 4.87
CA GLY A 172 2.94 31.18 4.22
C GLY A 172 2.93 32.57 4.85
N VAL A 173 2.08 32.83 5.85
CA VAL A 173 2.13 34.04 6.67
C VAL A 173 2.78 33.69 8.01
N GLN A 174 3.76 34.47 8.45
CA GLN A 174 4.45 34.20 9.71
C GLN A 174 4.87 35.51 10.39
N PHE A 175 4.83 35.49 11.72
CA PHE A 175 5.39 36.56 12.52
C PHE A 175 6.88 36.34 12.71
N LYS A 176 7.70 37.35 12.41
CA LYS A 176 9.14 37.35 12.70
C LYS A 176 9.36 38.12 14.00
N THR A 177 9.91 37.39 14.97
CA THR A 177 9.96 37.79 16.37
C THR A 177 10.72 39.10 16.57
N PRO A 178 10.36 39.86 17.63
CA PRO A 178 11.04 41.09 17.99
C PRO A 178 12.51 40.83 18.33
N ARG A 179 13.34 41.85 18.13
CA ARG A 179 14.71 41.95 18.66
C ARG A 179 14.84 43.29 19.39
N ALA A 180 15.89 43.48 20.19
CA ALA A 180 16.14 44.77 20.83
C ALA A 180 16.10 45.90 19.78
N GLY A 181 15.18 46.85 19.93
CA GLY A 181 14.95 47.96 18.98
C GLY A 181 14.02 47.68 17.79
N HIS A 182 13.46 46.47 17.65
CA HIS A 182 12.55 46.12 16.56
C HIS A 182 11.37 45.27 17.06
N PRO A 183 10.11 45.78 17.08
CA PRO A 183 8.93 45.09 17.67
C PRO A 183 8.41 43.90 16.84
N GLY A 184 9.15 43.49 15.80
CA GLY A 184 8.81 42.40 14.90
C GLY A 184 8.03 42.86 13.67
N TYR A 185 7.79 41.92 12.76
CA TYR A 185 7.03 42.17 11.54
C TYR A 185 6.30 40.90 11.08
N TRP A 186 5.17 41.09 10.43
CA TRP A 186 4.49 40.01 9.72
C TRP A 186 5.03 39.90 8.30
N VAL A 187 5.21 38.68 7.80
CA VAL A 187 5.68 38.46 6.43
C VAL A 187 4.81 37.44 5.71
N ALA A 188 4.39 37.81 4.50
CA ALA A 188 3.75 36.93 3.53
C ALA A 188 4.81 36.37 2.59
N ILE A 189 4.88 35.04 2.43
CA ILE A 189 5.86 34.37 1.56
C ILE A 189 5.15 33.31 0.69
N THR A 190 5.42 33.35 -0.61
CA THR A 190 4.95 32.36 -1.59
C THR A 190 6.09 31.82 -2.41
N TYR A 191 6.21 30.50 -2.47
CA TYR A 191 7.16 29.82 -3.34
C TYR A 191 6.46 29.29 -4.61
N THR A 192 7.08 29.56 -5.75
CA THR A 192 6.66 29.10 -7.07
C THR A 192 7.79 28.29 -7.68
N ALA A 193 7.52 27.04 -8.04
CA ALA A 193 8.52 26.15 -8.62
C ALA A 193 9.10 26.79 -9.90
N GLY A 194 10.44 26.80 -10.01
CA GLY A 194 11.15 27.42 -11.13
C GLY A 194 11.20 28.95 -11.15
N LYS A 195 10.37 29.65 -10.37
CA LYS A 195 10.33 31.14 -10.31
C LYS A 195 10.84 31.73 -9.00
N GLY A 196 11.20 30.88 -8.02
CA GLY A 196 11.69 31.31 -6.72
C GLY A 196 10.58 31.69 -5.74
N SER A 197 10.89 32.56 -4.78
CA SER A 197 9.95 33.01 -3.75
C SER A 197 9.66 34.50 -3.84
N VAL A 198 8.39 34.87 -3.74
CA VAL A 198 7.96 36.25 -3.52
C VAL A 198 7.64 36.44 -2.04
N SER A 199 8.10 37.53 -1.44
CA SER A 199 7.82 37.86 -0.05
C SER A 199 7.58 39.35 0.13
N LYS A 200 6.81 39.70 1.17
CA LYS A 200 6.59 41.09 1.59
C LYS A 200 6.35 41.16 3.09
N SER A 201 6.98 42.12 3.74
CA SER A 201 6.93 42.32 5.19
C SER A 201 6.13 43.56 5.57
N PHE A 202 5.50 43.50 6.74
CA PHE A 202 4.65 44.53 7.31
C PHE A 202 5.09 44.77 8.77
N SER A 203 5.66 45.95 9.03
CA SER A 203 6.25 46.28 10.33
C SER A 203 5.19 46.52 11.40
N VAL A 204 5.30 45.84 12.53
CA VAL A 204 4.42 46.09 13.69
C VAL A 204 4.63 47.49 14.26
N ARG A 205 5.84 48.05 14.14
CA ARG A 205 6.15 49.40 14.62
C ARG A 205 5.29 50.48 13.96
N THR A 206 5.00 50.31 12.67
CA THR A 206 4.34 51.32 11.85
C THR A 206 2.83 51.09 11.79
N LEU A 207 2.39 49.83 11.76
CA LEU A 207 1.00 49.47 11.46
C LEU A 207 0.22 48.97 12.69
N GLY A 208 0.91 48.63 13.78
CA GLY A 208 0.33 47.85 14.87
C GLY A 208 0.29 46.35 14.56
N TYR A 209 0.05 45.53 15.58
CA TYR A 209 0.19 44.07 15.47
C TYR A 209 -0.87 43.44 14.56
N ASP A 210 -2.15 43.76 14.77
CA ASP A 210 -3.26 43.18 14.03
C ASP A 210 -3.32 43.67 12.59
N THR A 211 -3.18 44.98 12.36
CA THR A 211 -3.15 45.55 11.00
C THR A 211 -2.02 44.96 10.16
N ALA A 212 -0.82 44.82 10.73
CA ALA A 212 0.31 44.20 10.02
C ALA A 212 0.03 42.72 9.68
N ARG A 213 -0.67 41.99 10.56
CA ARG A 213 -1.09 40.60 10.30
C ARG A 213 -2.07 40.54 9.14
N ASP A 214 -3.11 41.38 9.17
CA ASP A 214 -4.19 41.35 8.20
C ASP A 214 -3.69 41.79 6.81
N MET A 215 -2.79 42.77 6.75
CA MET A 215 -2.10 43.15 5.50
C MET A 215 -1.22 42.02 4.95
N ALA A 216 -0.54 41.26 5.81
CA ALA A 216 0.23 40.09 5.38
C ALA A 216 -0.68 38.96 4.84
N ILE A 217 -1.86 38.76 5.43
CA ILE A 217 -2.85 37.80 4.93
C ILE A 217 -3.37 38.23 3.54
N ALA A 218 -3.77 39.49 3.38
CA ALA A 218 -4.25 40.03 2.10
C ALA A 218 -3.17 39.93 1.00
N GLU A 219 -1.91 40.25 1.33
CA GLU A 219 -0.81 40.10 0.38
C GLU A 219 -0.56 38.63 0.01
N ARG A 220 -0.69 37.70 0.97
CA ARG A 220 -0.57 36.27 0.70
C ARG A 220 -1.63 35.80 -0.30
N GLU A 221 -2.87 36.25 -0.16
CA GLU A 221 -3.94 35.94 -1.12
C GLU A 221 -3.64 36.48 -2.52
N LYS A 222 -3.08 37.69 -2.60
CA LYS A 222 -2.63 38.29 -3.87
C LYS A 222 -1.53 37.45 -4.53
N GLN A 223 -0.53 37.04 -3.75
CA GLN A 223 0.57 36.20 -4.25
C GLN A 223 0.08 34.82 -4.72
N LEU A 224 -0.92 34.23 -4.04
CA LEU A 224 -1.51 32.96 -4.46
C LEU A 224 -2.32 33.10 -5.76
N ARG A 225 -3.11 34.17 -5.91
CA ARG A 225 -3.82 34.48 -7.17
C ARG A 225 -2.86 34.67 -8.34
N ALA A 226 -1.76 35.40 -8.14
CA ALA A 226 -0.74 35.60 -9.17
C ALA A 226 0.03 34.32 -9.53
N LYS A 227 0.09 33.34 -8.62
CA LYS A 227 0.72 32.04 -8.88
C LYS A 227 -0.16 31.11 -9.72
N SER A 228 -1.48 31.26 -9.63
CA SER A 228 -2.46 30.46 -10.38
C SER A 228 -2.80 31.02 -11.77
N ALA A 229 -2.39 32.25 -12.05
CA ALA A 229 -2.46 32.88 -13.38
C ALA A 229 -1.25 32.48 -14.23
#